data_AF-A0A368G2V9-F1
#
_entry.id   AF-A0A368G2V9-F1
#
_cell.length_a   1.000
_cell.length_b   1.000
_cell.length_c   1.000
_cell.angle_alpha   90.00
_cell.angle_beta   90.00
_cell.angle_gamma   90.00
#
_symmetry.space_group_name_H-M   'P 1'
#
loop_
_entity.id
_entity.type
_entity.pdbx_description
1 polymer ?
#
loop_
_entity_poly.entity_id
_entity_poly.type
_entity_poly.pdbx_seq_one_letter_code
_entity_poly.pdbx_strand_id
1 'polypeptide(L)' 'MKYVRRPEGERYNHRYFKPTVKHGGGSVLVYGAFSRNGTGPLVKIDGTMDAQLYKDILVNVVVP' A
#
# COMPACT_ATOMS: atom_id res chain seq x y z
N MET A 1 -2.47 -5.28 -19.96
CA MET A 1 -2.43 -4.00 -19.23
C MET A 1 -2.58 -2.85 -20.22
N LYS A 2 -3.47 -1.88 -19.97
CA LYS A 2 -3.65 -0.71 -20.84
C LYS A 2 -2.89 0.47 -20.24
N TYR A 3 -1.84 0.92 -20.93
CA TYR A 3 -1.05 2.06 -20.49
C TYR A 3 -1.81 3.36 -20.76
N VAL A 4 -1.85 4.25 -19.76
CA VAL A 4 -2.28 5.64 -19.94
C VAL A 4 -1.07 6.44 -20.44
N ARG A 5 -1.20 7.11 -21.59
CA ARG A 5 -0.14 7.92 -22.21
C ARG A 5 -0.65 9.34 -22.44
N ARG A 6 0.25 10.31 -22.41
CA ARG A 6 0.01 11.73 -22.70
C ARG A 6 1.28 12.36 -23.28
N PRO A 7 1.19 13.48 -24.03
CA PRO A 7 2.35 14.26 -24.45
C PRO A 7 3.15 14.80 -23.25
N GLU A 8 4.42 15.14 -23.51
CA GLU A 8 5.26 15.83 -22.53
C GLU A 8 4.64 17.20 -22.17
N GLY A 9 4.84 17.66 -20.92
CA GLY A 9 4.23 18.90 -20.42
C GLY A 9 2.73 18.81 -20.05
N GLU A 10 1.97 17.88 -20.64
CA GLU A 10 0.49 17.84 -20.52
C GLU A 10 -0.02 17.10 -19.25
N ARG A 11 0.67 17.19 -18.11
CA ARG A 11 0.41 16.32 -16.94
C ARG A 11 -0.94 16.52 -16.32
N TYR A 12 -1.35 17.78 -16.26
CA TYR A 12 -2.55 18.22 -15.57
C TYR A 12 -3.61 18.71 -16.56
N ASN A 13 -3.45 18.44 -17.86
CA ASN A 13 -4.49 18.74 -18.83
C ASN A 13 -5.60 17.70 -18.72
N HIS A 14 -6.79 18.17 -18.32
CA HIS A 14 -8.00 17.36 -18.11
C HIS A 14 -8.45 16.59 -19.36
N ARG A 15 -7.93 16.93 -20.56
CA ARG A 15 -8.15 16.15 -21.78
C ARG A 15 -7.48 14.76 -21.71
N TYR A 16 -6.38 14.62 -20.97
CA TYR A 16 -5.55 13.41 -20.95
C TYR A 16 -5.66 12.59 -19.65
N PHE A 17 -6.35 13.09 -18.62
CA PHE A 17 -6.66 12.29 -17.44
C PHE A 17 -8.06 12.60 -16.92
N LYS A 18 -8.72 11.57 -16.39
CA LYS A 18 -10.00 11.72 -15.67
C LYS A 18 -9.71 11.84 -14.18
N PRO A 19 -10.25 12.85 -13.47
CA PRO A 19 -10.14 12.92 -12.02
C PRO A 19 -10.72 11.66 -11.38
N THR A 20 -9.99 11.07 -10.44
CA THR A 20 -10.46 9.95 -9.62
C THR A 20 -9.79 10.03 -8.26
N VAL A 21 -10.48 9.53 -7.24
CA VAL A 21 -9.92 9.41 -5.88
C VAL A 21 -8.96 8.22 -5.77
N LYS A 22 -9.24 7.14 -6.50
CA LYS A 22 -8.41 5.93 -6.53
C LYS A 22 -8.18 5.50 -7.98
N HIS A 23 -6.91 5.35 -8.34
CA HIS A 23 -6.54 4.73 -9.62
C HIS A 23 -6.60 3.21 -9.51
N GLY A 24 -6.65 2.54 -10.66
CA GLY A 24 -6.38 1.11 -10.73
C GLY A 24 -4.90 0.80 -10.48
N GLY A 25 -4.46 -0.42 -10.82
CA GLY A 25 -3.09 -0.87 -10.56
C GLY A 25 -2.90 -1.55 -9.21
N GLY A 26 -3.96 -1.59 -8.39
CA GLY A 26 -3.97 -2.32 -7.11
C GLY A 26 -3.43 -1.49 -5.95
N SER A 27 -3.41 -2.12 -4.78
CA SER A 27 -2.89 -1.56 -3.54
C SER A 27 -2.23 -2.67 -2.73
N VAL A 28 -1.26 -2.31 -1.88
CA VAL A 28 -0.65 -3.23 -0.92
C VAL A 28 -1.01 -2.76 0.48
N LEU A 29 -1.53 -3.68 1.30
CA LEU A 29 -1.74 -3.45 2.72
C LEU A 29 -0.52 -4.00 3.48
N VAL A 30 -0.01 -3.23 4.44
CA VAL A 30 1.15 -3.62 5.26
C VAL A 30 0.89 -3.32 6.73
N TYR A 31 1.48 -4.14 7.60
CA TYR A 31 1.64 -3.85 9.02
C TYR A 31 3.10 -3.53 9.29
N GLY A 32 3.37 -2.52 10.10
CA GLY A 32 4.72 -2.20 10.56
C GLY A 32 4.68 -1.57 11.95
N ALA A 33 5.72 -1.82 12.72
CA ALA A 33 5.92 -1.24 14.05
C ALA A 33 7.28 -0.56 14.14
N PHE A 34 7.45 0.42 15.02
CA PHE A 34 8.73 1.06 15.28
C PHE A 34 8.81 1.53 16.74
N SER A 35 10.03 1.76 17.23
CA SER A 35 10.32 2.25 18.56
C SER A 35 11.44 3.30 18.52
N ARG A 36 11.77 3.90 19.68
CA ARG A 36 12.96 4.76 19.81
C ARG A 36 14.24 4.09 19.29
N ASN A 37 14.33 2.77 19.41
CA ASN A 37 15.53 2.01 19.08
C ASN A 37 15.58 1.57 17.60
N GLY A 38 14.54 1.86 16.80
CA GLY A 38 14.52 1.55 15.38
C GLY A 38 13.18 0.98 14.90
N THR A 39 13.17 0.55 13.64
CA THR A 39 12.01 -0.04 12.97
C THR A 39 11.91 -1.54 13.24
N GLY A 40 10.70 -2.00 13.56
CA GLY A 40 10.34 -3.41 13.54
C GLY A 40 10.00 -3.91 12.14
N PRO A 41 9.60 -5.18 12.00
CA PRO A 41 9.32 -5.79 10.71
C PRO A 41 8.16 -5.12 9.96
N LEU A 42 8.29 -5.00 8.65
CA LEU A 42 7.22 -4.58 7.74
C LEU A 42 6.62 -5.81 7.06
N VAL A 43 5.39 -6.15 7.41
CA VAL A 43 4.69 -7.36 6.98
C VAL A 43 3.66 -7.00 5.92
N LYS A 44 3.77 -7.62 4.73
CA LYS A 44 2.72 -7.54 3.71
C LYS A 44 1.52 -8.39 4.14
N ILE A 45 0.33 -7.82 4.03
CA ILE A 45 -0.93 -8.51 4.29
C ILE A 45 -1.59 -8.83 2.96
N ASP A 46 -1.85 -10.11 2.75
CA ASP A 46 -2.63 -10.58 1.63
C ASP A 46 -4.12 -10.61 2.02
N GLY A 47 -4.93 -9.83 1.30
CA GLY A 47 -6.36 -9.70 1.59
C GLY A 47 -6.67 -8.70 2.71
N THR A 48 -7.71 -8.99 3.47
CA THR A 48 -8.17 -8.15 4.59
C THR A 48 -7.58 -8.67 5.87
N MET A 49 -6.95 -7.79 6.66
CA MET A 49 -6.51 -8.15 8.00
C MET A 49 -7.71 -8.47 8.89
N ASP A 50 -7.72 -9.68 9.47
CA ASP A 50 -8.65 -10.05 10.52
C ASP A 50 -7.96 -10.09 11.90
N ALA A 51 -8.75 -10.34 12.95
CA ALA A 51 -8.25 -10.35 14.32
C ALA A 51 -7.26 -11.50 14.58
N GLN A 52 -7.38 -12.62 13.86
CA GLN A 52 -6.49 -13.77 14.04
C GLN A 52 -5.13 -13.48 13.40
N LEU A 53 -5.12 -13.04 12.15
CA LEU A 53 -3.91 -12.63 11.44
C LEU A 53 -3.17 -11.53 12.20
N TYR A 54 -3.89 -10.56 12.77
CA TYR A 54 -3.29 -9.53 13.60
C TYR A 54 -2.57 -10.12 14.83
N LYS A 55 -3.22 -11.02 15.58
CA LYS A 55 -2.60 -11.71 16.73
C LYS A 55 -1.40 -12.53 16.31
N ASP A 56 -1.49 -13.24 15.18
CA ASP A 56 -0.41 -14.06 14.66
C ASP A 56 0.82 -13.21 14.29
N ILE A 57 0.61 -12.04 13.67
CA ILE A 57 1.70 -11.09 13.38
C ILE A 57 2.32 -10.59 14.68
N LEU A 58 1.52 -10.23 15.69
CA LEU A 58 2.04 -9.76 16.96
C LEU A 58 2.92 -10.82 17.65
N VAL A 59 2.41 -12.04 17.77
CA VAL A 59 3.10 -13.12 18.51
C VAL A 59 4.33 -13.62 17.75
N ASN A 60 4.19 -13.86 16.44
CA ASN A 60 5.23 -14.56 15.69
C ASN A 60 6.23 -13.63 14.98
N VAL A 61 5.91 -12.34 14.83
CA VAL A 61 6.76 -11.40 14.07
C VAL A 61 7.22 -10.22 14.93
N VAL A 62 6.36 -9.66 15.77
CA VAL A 62 6.68 -8.41 16.51
C VAL A 62 7.35 -8.66 17.85
N VAL A 63 6.98 -9.74 18.55
CA VAL A 63 7.37 -9.98 19.96
C VAL A 63 8.59 -10.90 20.18
N PRO A 64 9.23 -11.50 19.16
CA PRO A 64 9.96 -12.78 19.30
C PRO A 64 10.85 -12.92 20.53
#